data_AF-A0A3N5EZ97-F1
#
_entry.id   AF-A0A3N5EZ97-F1
#
_cell.length_a   1.000
_cell.length_b   1.000
_cell.length_c   1.000
_cell.angle_alpha   90.00
_cell.angle_beta   90.00
_cell.angle_gamma   90.00
#
_symmetry.space_group_name_H-M   'P 1'
#
loop_
_entity.id
_entity.type
_entity.pdbx_description
1 polymer ?
#
loop_
_entity_poly.entity_id
_entity_poly.type
_entity_poly.pdbx_seq_one_letter_code
_entity_poly.pdbx_strand_id
1 'polypeptide(L)'
;MGSTRPQSRRSRPIGMRGERLQTVLARAGHGSRRAADRWIADGRVTVNGILAAPGTQVDSERDIVALDGRLLDLGAPVAIHLAIHKPRGVLSTTRSGYGHQTVVDLVTPPPPGRLWPAGRLDLDSEGLMLLTNDGAWAQRVLHPRYGLVRQYAVQLDREPDHDDLERLRRGVEIDGVHAQLLGIARSRRPAGVAPSSEPGPWFAVELGEGRNREVRRLFAAVGYRVHRLVRTAYGPITLAGLEPAAWRPLTAAEVAALEGGPQPTLSTEARPRRSSVDELRIAVDGTSGSGKSTVGRALAHRIGARFVDTGLLYRAVTLAVLEAGIDPADGPAVARLTQQTRIRVRPANGGRSGEQVMIGRRDVTPLLREPTIERAVPTISQHAEVRAAMLAVQRDAARGQDTVMVGRDIGTVV
;
A
#
# COMPACT_ATOMS: atom_id res chain seq x y z
N MET A 1 -34.19 -59.50 23.95
CA MET A 1 -32.80 -58.99 24.12
C MET A 1 -32.45 -58.17 22.90
N GLY A 2 -32.77 -56.87 22.93
CA GLY A 2 -32.47 -55.94 21.83
C GLY A 2 -31.08 -55.36 22.03
N SER A 3 -30.12 -55.77 21.20
CA SER A 3 -28.76 -55.22 21.18
C SER A 3 -28.78 -53.90 20.41
N THR A 4 -28.93 -52.80 21.13
CA THR A 4 -28.72 -51.44 20.62
C THR A 4 -27.21 -51.20 20.52
N ARG A 5 -26.64 -51.44 19.34
CA ARG A 5 -25.28 -50.98 19.02
C ARG A 5 -25.23 -49.44 19.16
N PRO A 6 -24.25 -48.87 19.86
CA PRO A 6 -24.09 -47.42 19.91
C PRO A 6 -23.76 -46.92 18.49
N GLN A 7 -24.58 -46.00 17.99
CA GLN A 7 -24.31 -45.29 16.75
C GLN A 7 -22.98 -44.56 16.91
N SER A 8 -21.97 -44.99 16.15
CA SER A 8 -20.70 -44.28 16.05
C SER A 8 -21.00 -42.86 15.55
N ARG A 9 -20.72 -41.86 16.39
CA ARG A 9 -20.63 -40.47 15.97
C ARG A 9 -19.61 -40.40 14.83
N ARG A 10 -20.09 -40.36 13.60
CA ARG A 10 -19.25 -40.13 12.42
C ARG A 10 -18.54 -38.79 12.62
N SER A 11 -17.24 -38.84 12.87
CA SER A 11 -16.36 -37.68 12.86
C SER A 11 -16.46 -37.03 11.48
N ARG A 12 -16.90 -35.77 11.45
CA ARG A 12 -16.88 -34.98 10.23
C ARG A 12 -15.44 -34.72 9.81
N PRO A 13 -15.12 -34.72 8.51
CA PRO A 13 -13.79 -34.34 8.05
C PRO A 13 -13.52 -32.90 8.48
N ILE A 14 -12.37 -32.68 9.12
CA ILE A 14 -11.83 -31.36 9.40
C ILE A 14 -11.47 -30.73 8.04
N GLY A 15 -12.17 -29.65 7.67
CA GLY A 15 -11.77 -28.79 6.56
C GLY A 15 -12.84 -28.55 5.48
N MET A 16 -13.21 -27.28 5.33
CA MET A 16 -13.45 -26.55 4.07
C MET A 16 -14.25 -25.24 4.29
N ARG A 17 -14.77 -24.97 5.49
CA ARG A 17 -15.42 -23.71 5.86
C ARG A 17 -15.07 -23.32 7.30
N GLY A 18 -13.91 -22.71 7.50
CA GLY A 18 -13.50 -22.22 8.82
C GLY A 18 -12.28 -21.30 8.74
N GLU A 19 -12.00 -20.58 9.82
CA GLU A 19 -10.79 -19.78 9.93
C GLU A 19 -9.60 -20.69 10.31
N ARG A 20 -8.39 -20.33 9.86
CA ARG A 20 -7.18 -21.06 10.25
C ARG A 20 -7.03 -21.12 11.77
N LEU A 21 -6.83 -22.31 12.32
CA LEU A 21 -6.77 -22.57 13.77
C LEU A 21 -5.77 -21.66 14.50
N GLN A 22 -4.58 -21.44 13.91
CA GLN A 22 -3.59 -20.54 14.49
C GLN A 22 -4.05 -19.07 14.56
N THR A 23 -4.94 -18.64 13.67
CA THR A 23 -5.50 -17.29 13.68
C THR A 23 -6.57 -17.19 14.76
N VAL A 24 -7.45 -18.19 14.87
CA VAL A 24 -8.47 -18.26 15.92
C VAL A 24 -7.83 -18.26 17.31
N LEU A 25 -6.82 -19.11 17.53
CA LEU A 25 -6.08 -19.16 18.80
C LEU A 25 -5.39 -17.85 19.15
N ALA A 26 -4.82 -17.17 18.15
CA ALA A 26 -4.17 -15.88 18.37
C ALA A 26 -5.17 -14.77 18.67
N ARG A 27 -6.30 -14.74 17.96
CA ARG A 27 -7.40 -13.78 18.19
C ARG A 27 -8.01 -13.95 19.58
N ALA A 28 -8.22 -15.20 20.00
CA ALA A 28 -8.72 -15.54 21.34
C ALA A 28 -7.70 -15.27 22.46
N GLY A 29 -6.50 -14.78 22.13
CA GLY A 29 -5.51 -14.34 23.12
C GLY A 29 -4.62 -15.46 23.69
N HIS A 30 -4.75 -16.70 23.21
CA HIS A 30 -3.97 -17.83 23.74
C HIS A 30 -2.49 -17.78 23.40
N GLY A 31 -2.08 -17.00 22.40
CA GLY A 31 -0.68 -16.86 22.01
C GLY A 31 -0.49 -16.01 20.75
N SER A 32 0.74 -15.98 20.23
CA SER A 32 0.97 -15.46 18.87
C SER A 32 0.63 -16.51 17.83
N ARG A 33 0.32 -16.11 16.58
CA ARG A 33 0.10 -17.06 15.47
C ARG A 33 1.24 -18.07 15.32
N ARG A 34 2.50 -17.61 15.46
CA ARG A 34 3.68 -18.49 15.40
C ARG A 34 3.80 -19.44 16.59
N ALA A 35 3.37 -19.02 17.78
CA ALA A 35 3.31 -19.91 18.92
C ALA A 35 2.24 -20.99 18.70
N ALA A 36 1.07 -20.60 18.20
CA ALA A 36 0.01 -21.53 17.83
C ALA A 36 0.43 -22.50 16.71
N ASP A 37 1.08 -22.03 15.65
CA ASP A 37 1.62 -22.89 14.58
C ASP A 37 2.61 -23.92 15.16
N ARG A 38 3.47 -23.53 16.11
CA ARG A 38 4.37 -24.48 16.80
C ARG A 38 3.60 -25.50 17.63
N TRP A 39 2.64 -25.09 18.44
CA TRP A 39 1.84 -26.04 19.23
C TRP A 39 1.08 -27.04 18.35
N ILE A 40 0.58 -26.60 17.20
CA ILE A 40 -0.07 -27.47 16.21
C ILE A 40 0.95 -28.44 15.62
N ALA A 41 2.13 -27.96 15.19
CA ALA A 41 3.20 -28.79 14.65
C ALA A 41 3.73 -29.82 15.65
N ASP A 42 3.81 -29.44 16.93
CA ASP A 42 4.27 -30.29 18.05
C ASP A 42 3.21 -31.32 18.50
N GLY A 43 2.03 -31.36 17.86
CA GLY A 43 0.97 -32.30 18.20
C GLY A 43 0.32 -32.01 19.57
N ARG A 44 0.33 -30.76 20.03
CA ARG A 44 -0.21 -30.36 21.34
C ARG A 44 -1.65 -29.87 21.29
N VAL A 45 -2.17 -29.61 20.09
CA VAL A 45 -3.50 -29.04 19.89
C VAL A 45 -4.45 -30.09 19.33
N THR A 46 -5.64 -30.20 19.91
CA THR A 46 -6.73 -31.03 19.39
C THR A 46 -7.94 -30.19 19.04
N VAL A 47 -8.69 -30.62 18.02
CA VAL A 47 -9.98 -30.06 17.59
C VAL A 47 -10.99 -31.19 17.63
N ASN A 48 -12.05 -31.03 18.43
CA ASN A 48 -13.07 -32.05 18.66
C ASN A 48 -12.48 -33.42 19.06
N GLY A 49 -11.40 -33.39 19.85
CA GLY A 49 -10.68 -34.59 20.30
C GLY A 49 -9.73 -35.21 19.28
N ILE A 50 -9.57 -34.62 18.08
CA ILE A 50 -8.67 -35.10 17.03
C ILE A 50 -7.45 -34.19 16.96
N LEU A 51 -6.25 -34.76 16.80
CA LEU A 51 -5.02 -33.99 16.68
C LEU A 51 -5.05 -33.05 15.46
N ALA A 52 -4.77 -31.77 15.68
CA ALA A 52 -4.68 -30.79 14.61
C ALA A 52 -3.36 -30.88 13.84
N ALA A 53 -3.42 -30.62 12.54
CA ALA A 53 -2.24 -30.49 11.68
C ALA A 53 -2.07 -29.05 11.17
N PRO A 54 -0.87 -28.63 10.73
CA PRO A 54 -0.66 -27.32 10.12
C PRO A 54 -1.65 -27.04 8.99
N GLY A 55 -2.34 -25.89 9.04
CA GLY A 55 -3.37 -25.53 8.06
C GLY A 55 -4.79 -25.97 8.42
N THR A 56 -4.98 -26.68 9.55
CA THR A 56 -6.30 -26.98 10.11
C THR A 56 -7.16 -25.71 10.19
N GLN A 57 -8.41 -25.82 9.75
CA GLN A 57 -9.42 -24.77 9.85
C GLN A 57 -10.47 -25.19 10.87
N VAL A 58 -10.97 -24.23 11.64
CA VAL A 58 -11.99 -24.45 12.67
C VAL A 58 -13.09 -23.39 12.60
N ASP A 59 -14.27 -23.79 13.04
CA ASP A 59 -15.39 -22.91 13.35
C ASP A 59 -15.34 -22.55 14.84
N SER A 60 -15.00 -21.31 15.17
CA SER A 60 -14.82 -20.87 16.56
C SER A 60 -16.10 -20.91 17.40
N GLU A 61 -17.29 -20.98 16.77
CA GLU A 61 -18.57 -21.05 17.49
C GLU A 61 -18.99 -22.50 17.80
N ARG A 62 -18.40 -23.48 17.11
CA ARG A 62 -18.88 -24.87 17.12
C ARG A 62 -17.82 -25.89 17.52
N ASP A 63 -16.58 -25.67 17.10
CA ASP A 63 -15.51 -26.60 17.34
C ASP A 63 -14.90 -26.42 18.74
N ILE A 64 -14.65 -27.55 19.40
CA ILE A 64 -14.02 -27.59 20.71
C ILE A 64 -12.52 -27.75 20.51
N VAL A 65 -11.73 -26.78 20.96
CA VAL A 65 -10.27 -26.82 20.82
C VAL A 65 -9.62 -26.98 22.19
N ALA A 66 -8.62 -27.85 22.29
CA ALA A 66 -7.83 -28.03 23.49
C ALA A 66 -6.33 -27.97 23.21
N LEU A 67 -5.56 -27.37 24.12
CA LEU A 67 -4.10 -27.38 24.14
C LEU A 67 -3.64 -28.18 25.35
N ASP A 68 -2.82 -29.20 25.15
CA ASP A 68 -2.35 -30.13 26.19
C ASP A 68 -3.51 -30.69 27.06
N GLY A 69 -4.65 -30.98 26.42
CA GLY A 69 -5.85 -31.48 27.08
C GLY A 69 -6.73 -30.44 27.79
N ARG A 70 -6.28 -29.18 27.91
CA ARG A 70 -7.08 -28.08 28.47
C ARG A 70 -7.93 -27.42 27.39
N LEU A 71 -9.25 -27.39 27.60
CA LEU A 71 -10.19 -26.69 26.72
C LEU A 71 -9.87 -25.19 26.67
N LEU A 72 -9.86 -24.63 25.46
CA LEU A 72 -9.60 -23.23 25.19
C LEU A 72 -10.91 -22.52 24.84
N ASP A 73 -11.11 -21.33 25.41
CA ASP A 73 -12.17 -20.42 24.98
C ASP A 73 -11.80 -19.77 23.64
N LEU A 74 -12.62 -19.96 22.62
CA LEU A 74 -12.38 -19.42 21.27
C LEU A 74 -13.15 -18.12 21.00
N GLY A 75 -13.89 -17.62 22.00
CA GLY A 75 -14.58 -16.34 21.94
C GLY A 75 -13.61 -15.21 21.60
N ALA A 76 -13.97 -14.38 20.63
CA ALA A 76 -13.17 -13.20 20.31
C ALA A 76 -13.28 -12.19 21.47
N PRO A 77 -12.17 -11.72 22.05
CA PRO A 77 -12.21 -10.67 23.05
C PRO A 77 -12.77 -9.39 22.43
N VAL A 78 -13.30 -8.50 23.28
CA VAL A 78 -13.73 -7.16 22.87
C VAL A 78 -12.58 -6.47 22.12
N ALA A 79 -12.88 -5.95 20.93
CA ALA A 79 -11.89 -5.27 20.11
C ALA A 79 -11.40 -3.99 20.82
N ILE A 80 -10.09 -3.87 20.97
CA ILE A 80 -9.41 -2.75 21.61
C ILE A 80 -8.57 -2.06 20.56
N HIS A 81 -8.72 -0.74 20.46
CA HIS A 81 -7.94 0.11 19.56
C HIS A 81 -7.43 1.31 20.36
N LEU A 82 -6.12 1.46 20.48
CA LEU A 82 -5.50 2.53 21.27
C LEU A 82 -4.56 3.37 20.39
N ALA A 83 -4.52 4.67 20.67
CA ALA A 83 -3.43 5.55 20.27
C ALA A 83 -2.48 5.73 21.45
N ILE A 84 -1.18 5.67 21.19
CA ILE A 84 -0.12 5.89 22.18
C ILE A 84 0.97 6.81 21.63
N HIS A 85 1.48 7.70 22.46
CA HIS A 85 2.69 8.46 22.15
C HIS A 85 3.91 7.65 22.59
N LYS A 86 4.54 6.94 21.64
CA LYS A 86 5.77 6.21 21.89
C LYS A 86 6.93 7.19 22.14
N PRO A 87 7.61 7.14 23.30
CA PRO A 87 8.82 7.90 23.51
C PRO A 87 10.05 7.24 22.84
N ARG A 88 11.13 8.01 22.74
CA ARG A 88 12.43 7.52 22.27
C ARG A 88 12.96 6.47 23.26
N GLY A 89 13.64 5.44 22.75
CA GLY A 89 14.22 4.38 23.59
C GLY A 89 13.26 3.25 23.99
N VAL A 90 11.98 3.34 23.60
CA VAL A 90 10.99 2.26 23.78
C VAL A 90 10.89 1.39 22.52
N LEU A 91 10.73 0.08 22.68
CA LEU A 91 10.62 -0.87 21.57
C LEU A 91 9.17 -1.05 21.06
N SER A 92 9.01 -1.05 19.73
CA SER A 92 7.76 -1.36 19.02
C SER A 92 7.50 -2.87 18.90
N THR A 93 7.38 -3.56 20.03
CA THR A 93 7.22 -5.03 20.10
C THR A 93 6.35 -5.42 21.30
N THR A 94 5.90 -6.68 21.36
CA THR A 94 5.16 -7.23 22.51
C THR A 94 6.04 -7.91 23.56
N ARG A 95 7.33 -8.10 23.28
CA ARG A 95 8.29 -8.75 24.20
C ARG A 95 9.64 -8.04 24.11
N SER A 96 10.21 -7.67 25.25
CA SER A 96 11.56 -7.15 25.33
C SER A 96 12.57 -8.31 25.15
N GLY A 97 13.64 -8.07 24.39
CA GLY A 97 14.75 -9.03 24.24
C GLY A 97 16.03 -8.60 24.96
N TYR A 98 16.15 -7.31 25.32
CA TYR A 98 17.39 -6.69 25.79
C TYR A 98 17.15 -5.61 26.87
N GLY A 99 16.22 -5.83 27.80
CA GLY A 99 15.96 -4.91 28.91
C GLY A 99 15.25 -3.58 28.57
N HIS A 100 15.11 -3.23 27.30
CA HIS A 100 14.30 -2.08 26.89
C HIS A 100 12.81 -2.29 27.15
N GLN A 101 12.16 -1.28 27.71
CA GLN A 101 10.71 -1.20 27.84
C GLN A 101 10.05 -1.26 26.44
N THR A 102 8.90 -1.92 26.35
CA THR A 102 8.12 -2.00 25.12
C THR A 102 6.93 -1.05 25.15
N VAL A 103 6.38 -0.73 23.97
CA VAL A 103 5.17 0.10 23.86
C VAL A 103 3.95 -0.49 24.55
N VAL A 104 3.90 -1.82 24.72
CA VAL A 104 2.81 -2.48 25.44
C VAL A 104 2.94 -2.27 26.95
N ASP A 105 4.17 -2.22 27.48
CA ASP A 105 4.44 -2.00 28.90
C ASP A 105 4.05 -0.59 29.36
N LEU A 106 3.90 0.36 28.44
CA LEU A 106 3.44 1.72 28.73
C LEU A 106 1.93 1.80 29.01
N VAL A 107 1.16 0.78 28.62
CA VAL A 107 -0.29 0.75 28.82
C VAL A 107 -0.62 0.25 30.23
N THR A 108 -0.71 1.17 31.17
CA THR A 108 -1.02 0.88 32.58
C THR A 108 -2.28 1.63 33.04
N PRO A 109 -3.28 0.96 33.64
CA PRO A 109 -3.41 -0.49 33.76
C PRO A 109 -3.68 -1.14 32.38
N PRO A 110 -3.23 -2.39 32.13
CA PRO A 110 -3.45 -3.05 30.86
C PRO A 110 -4.93 -3.44 30.70
N PRO A 111 -5.53 -3.26 29.51
CA PRO A 111 -6.89 -3.71 29.24
C PRO A 111 -6.96 -5.25 29.14
N PRO A 112 -8.16 -5.84 29.22
CA PRO A 112 -8.34 -7.29 29.09
C PRO A 112 -7.94 -7.76 27.69
N GLY A 113 -7.13 -8.83 27.64
CA GLY A 113 -6.66 -9.43 26.39
C GLY A 113 -5.28 -8.95 25.95
N ARG A 114 -4.77 -9.56 24.88
CA ARG A 114 -3.40 -9.37 24.41
C ARG A 114 -3.32 -8.20 23.43
N LEU A 115 -2.60 -7.15 23.77
CA LEU A 115 -2.29 -6.04 22.85
C LEU A 115 -1.04 -6.32 22.01
N TRP A 116 -1.01 -5.76 20.80
CA TRP A 116 0.18 -5.65 19.98
C TRP A 116 0.20 -4.35 19.17
N PRO A 117 1.39 -3.89 18.75
CA PRO A 117 1.51 -2.73 17.90
C PRO A 117 0.99 -2.99 16.48
N ALA A 118 0.10 -2.11 16.01
CA ALA A 118 -0.30 -2.01 14.61
C ALA A 118 0.73 -1.16 13.87
N GLY A 119 1.81 -1.81 13.43
CA GLY A 119 2.94 -1.19 12.73
C GLY A 119 4.15 -1.05 13.62
N ARG A 120 5.19 -0.35 13.15
CA ARG A 120 6.45 -0.17 13.89
C ARG A 120 6.94 1.26 13.78
N LEU A 121 7.53 1.74 14.86
CA LEU A 121 8.44 2.88 14.89
C LEU A 121 9.80 2.37 15.39
N ASP A 122 10.89 2.93 14.87
CA ASP A 122 12.22 2.55 15.32
C ASP A 122 12.46 2.92 16.78
N LEU A 123 13.47 2.31 17.40
CA LEU A 123 13.87 2.58 18.78
C LEU A 123 14.18 4.07 18.99
N ASP A 124 14.84 4.69 18.01
CA ASP A 124 15.27 6.09 17.99
C ASP A 124 14.18 7.07 17.54
N SER A 125 12.97 6.59 17.21
CA SER A 125 11.86 7.38 16.68
C SER A 125 10.73 7.51 17.71
N GLU A 126 10.01 8.60 17.65
CA GLU A 126 9.01 9.04 18.63
C GLU A 126 7.62 9.19 17.97
N GLY A 127 6.60 9.41 18.80
CA GLY A 127 5.30 9.91 18.36
C GLY A 127 4.22 8.83 18.27
N LEU A 128 3.19 9.14 17.48
CA LEU A 128 1.93 8.41 17.41
C LEU A 128 2.15 6.97 16.96
N MET A 129 1.63 6.03 17.73
CA MET A 129 1.56 4.62 17.40
C MET A 129 0.18 4.06 17.77
N LEU A 130 -0.22 3.01 17.06
CA LEU A 130 -1.49 2.34 17.27
C LEU A 130 -1.24 0.98 17.92
N LEU A 131 -2.02 0.62 18.95
CA LEU A 131 -2.02 -0.69 19.58
C LEU A 131 -3.42 -1.31 19.47
N THR A 132 -3.49 -2.63 19.29
CA THR A 132 -4.78 -3.33 19.17
C THR A 132 -4.67 -4.81 19.50
N ASN A 133 -5.81 -5.46 19.76
CA ASN A 133 -5.99 -6.91 19.75
C ASN A 133 -6.79 -7.40 18.52
N ASP A 134 -7.16 -6.50 17.60
CA ASP A 134 -7.87 -6.83 16.36
C ASP A 134 -6.87 -6.94 15.20
N GLY A 135 -6.61 -8.18 14.80
CA GLY A 135 -5.68 -8.48 13.71
C GLY A 135 -6.20 -8.08 12.34
N ALA A 136 -7.50 -8.16 12.11
CA ALA A 136 -8.12 -7.81 10.84
C ALA A 136 -8.07 -6.29 10.63
N TRP A 137 -8.40 -5.53 11.68
CA TRP A 137 -8.25 -4.08 11.67
C TRP A 137 -6.79 -3.66 11.50
N ALA A 138 -5.85 -4.25 12.26
CA ALA A 138 -4.42 -3.93 12.12
C ALA A 138 -3.91 -4.19 10.69
N GLN A 139 -4.28 -5.34 10.10
CA GLN A 139 -3.92 -5.66 8.72
C GLN A 139 -4.49 -4.61 7.76
N ARG A 140 -5.74 -4.20 7.96
CA ARG A 140 -6.39 -3.18 7.15
C ARG A 140 -5.65 -1.84 7.22
N VAL A 141 -5.41 -1.33 8.41
CA VAL A 141 -4.72 -0.05 8.64
C VAL A 141 -3.30 -0.05 8.08
N LEU A 142 -2.58 -1.17 8.17
CA LEU A 142 -1.20 -1.25 7.70
C LEU A 142 -1.05 -1.52 6.20
N HIS A 143 -2.09 -2.02 5.54
CA HIS A 143 -1.95 -2.51 4.18
C HIS A 143 -1.69 -1.34 3.19
N PRO A 144 -0.63 -1.41 2.36
CA PRO A 144 -0.26 -0.32 1.44
C PRO A 144 -1.40 0.14 0.51
N ARG A 145 -2.27 -0.80 0.08
CA ARG A 145 -3.44 -0.51 -0.78
C ARG A 145 -4.36 0.61 -0.29
N TYR A 146 -4.39 0.89 1.01
CA TYR A 146 -5.24 1.95 1.56
C TYR A 146 -4.52 3.29 1.70
N GLY A 147 -3.20 3.31 1.49
CA GLY A 147 -2.42 4.54 1.30
C GLY A 147 -2.53 5.57 2.42
N LEU A 148 -2.77 5.15 3.67
CA LEU A 148 -2.89 6.09 4.79
C LEU A 148 -1.62 6.93 4.90
N VAL A 149 -1.78 8.24 4.81
CA VAL A 149 -0.67 9.20 4.88
C VAL A 149 -0.13 9.19 6.30
N ARG A 150 1.20 9.22 6.43
CA ARG A 150 1.89 9.42 7.71
C ARG A 150 2.53 10.79 7.69
N GLN A 151 2.25 11.57 8.73
CA GLN A 151 2.91 12.85 8.94
C GLN A 151 3.98 12.69 10.01
N TYR A 152 5.15 13.25 9.74
CA TYR A 152 6.24 13.30 10.68
C TYR A 152 6.72 14.73 10.86
N ALA A 153 7.14 15.06 12.07
CA ALA A 153 8.04 16.18 12.31
C ALA A 153 9.48 15.65 12.39
N VAL A 154 10.36 16.27 11.63
CA VAL A 154 11.74 15.85 11.43
C VAL A 154 12.65 16.99 11.84
N GLN A 155 13.55 16.74 12.78
CA GLN A 155 14.64 17.68 13.08
C GLN A 155 15.85 17.30 12.26
N LEU A 156 16.30 18.21 11.40
CA LEU A 156 17.48 18.05 10.57
C LEU A 156 18.70 18.71 11.22
N ASP A 157 19.89 18.29 10.80
CA ASP A 157 21.17 18.86 11.23
C ASP A 157 21.39 20.29 10.73
N ARG A 158 20.82 20.64 9.59
CA ARG A 158 20.91 21.98 8.97
C ARG A 158 19.71 22.29 8.08
N GLU A 159 19.63 23.54 7.62
CA GLU A 159 18.62 23.98 6.64
C GLU A 159 18.86 23.30 5.29
N PRO A 160 17.85 22.62 4.71
CA PRO A 160 17.89 22.18 3.33
C PRO A 160 17.80 23.35 2.36
N ASP A 161 18.58 23.31 1.29
CA ASP A 161 18.40 24.25 0.19
C ASP A 161 17.15 23.91 -0.65
N HIS A 162 16.79 24.84 -1.53
CA HIS A 162 15.59 24.70 -2.36
C HIS A 162 15.67 23.49 -3.31
N ASP A 163 16.85 23.20 -3.84
CA ASP A 163 17.02 22.14 -4.84
C ASP A 163 16.91 20.76 -4.20
N ASP A 164 17.43 20.58 -3.00
CA ASP A 164 17.29 19.35 -2.22
C ASP A 164 15.84 19.12 -1.77
N LEU A 165 15.11 20.18 -1.39
CA LEU A 165 13.67 20.07 -1.13
C LEU A 165 12.90 19.61 -2.37
N GLU A 166 13.23 20.14 -3.54
CA GLU A 166 12.63 19.72 -4.80
C GLU A 166 12.99 18.28 -5.16
N ARG A 167 14.25 17.86 -4.94
CA ARG A 167 14.68 16.46 -5.12
C ARG A 167 13.90 15.51 -4.22
N LEU A 168 13.68 15.87 -2.96
CA LEU A 168 12.86 15.07 -2.03
C LEU A 168 11.40 14.94 -2.48
N ARG A 169 10.82 15.98 -3.10
CA ARG A 169 9.44 15.95 -3.64
C ARG A 169 9.32 15.15 -4.93
N ARG A 170 10.28 15.31 -5.85
CA ARG A 170 10.33 14.56 -7.13
C ARG A 170 10.69 13.10 -6.92
N GLY A 171 11.43 12.84 -5.85
CA GLY A 171 11.89 11.54 -5.42
C GLY A 171 13.34 11.25 -5.78
N VAL A 172 13.90 10.34 -5.01
CA VAL A 172 15.29 9.88 -5.09
C VAL A 172 15.31 8.35 -5.08
N GLU A 173 16.35 7.78 -5.69
CA GLU A 173 16.53 6.34 -5.71
C GLU A 173 17.21 5.88 -4.41
N ILE A 174 16.58 4.95 -3.70
CA ILE A 174 17.06 4.37 -2.45
C ILE A 174 17.00 2.85 -2.59
N ASP A 175 18.17 2.20 -2.55
CA ASP A 175 18.30 0.75 -2.70
C ASP A 175 17.61 0.20 -3.97
N GLY A 176 17.71 0.93 -5.09
CA GLY A 176 17.10 0.56 -6.37
C GLY A 176 15.60 0.81 -6.47
N VAL A 177 15.00 1.55 -5.51
CA VAL A 177 13.59 1.92 -5.56
C VAL A 177 13.41 3.42 -5.43
N HIS A 178 12.56 3.98 -6.28
CA HIS A 178 12.14 5.38 -6.20
C HIS A 178 11.32 5.62 -4.91
N ALA A 179 11.69 6.64 -4.15
CA ALA A 179 11.01 7.08 -2.95
C ALA A 179 10.91 8.61 -2.94
N GLN A 180 9.78 9.15 -2.45
CA GLN A 180 9.53 10.59 -2.46
C GLN A 180 8.68 11.03 -1.27
N LEU A 181 8.78 12.31 -0.90
CA LEU A 181 7.87 12.94 0.04
C LEU A 181 6.62 13.43 -0.70
N LEU A 182 5.44 13.18 -0.12
CA LEU A 182 4.19 13.77 -0.61
C LEU A 182 4.12 15.27 -0.30
N GLY A 183 4.76 15.68 0.79
CA GLY A 183 4.78 17.05 1.25
C GLY A 183 5.95 17.28 2.20
N ILE A 184 6.52 18.47 2.14
CA ILE A 184 7.54 18.96 3.07
C ILE A 184 7.37 20.46 3.27
N ALA A 185 7.28 20.88 4.52
CA ALA A 185 7.14 22.28 4.91
C ALA A 185 7.90 22.55 6.21
N ARG A 186 8.44 23.76 6.37
CA ARG A 186 9.07 24.18 7.62
C ARG A 186 8.03 24.12 8.75
N SER A 187 8.44 23.61 9.91
CA SER A 187 7.56 23.48 11.07
C SER A 187 8.26 23.91 12.35
N ARG A 188 7.49 23.98 13.43
CA ARG A 188 8.04 24.08 14.78
C ARG A 188 8.25 22.68 15.35
N ARG A 189 9.01 22.58 16.45
CA ARG A 189 9.04 21.38 17.30
C ARG A 189 7.60 21.05 17.74
N PRO A 190 7.13 19.79 17.62
CA PRO A 190 5.80 19.42 18.09
C PRO A 190 5.63 19.63 19.60
N ALA A 191 4.41 19.94 20.03
CA ALA A 191 4.07 19.98 21.45
C ALA A 191 4.28 18.60 22.11
N GLY A 192 4.65 18.57 23.40
CA GLY A 192 4.93 17.35 24.15
C GLY A 192 6.28 16.67 23.82
N VAL A 193 6.96 17.04 22.73
CA VAL A 193 8.28 16.45 22.37
C VAL A 193 9.39 17.16 23.14
N ALA A 194 10.15 16.49 24.00
CA ALA A 194 11.21 17.14 24.78
C ALA A 194 12.23 17.89 23.89
N PRO A 195 12.78 19.04 24.34
CA PRO A 195 13.84 19.75 23.63
C PRO A 195 15.00 18.82 23.25
N SER A 196 15.62 19.10 22.11
CA SER A 196 16.84 18.41 21.69
C SER A 196 18.06 19.24 22.07
N SER A 197 19.13 18.60 22.54
CA SER A 197 20.45 19.25 22.65
C SER A 197 21.07 19.50 21.28
N GLU A 198 20.69 18.70 20.29
CA GLU A 198 21.12 18.87 18.91
C GLU A 198 20.39 20.08 18.29
N PRO A 199 21.12 21.05 17.71
CA PRO A 199 20.54 22.17 17.01
C PRO A 199 19.91 21.72 15.69
N GLY A 200 19.23 22.66 15.02
CA GLY A 200 18.77 22.49 13.65
C GLY A 200 17.25 22.60 13.47
N PRO A 201 16.81 22.80 12.21
CA PRO A 201 15.44 23.15 11.89
C PRO A 201 14.49 21.95 11.94
N TRP A 202 13.21 22.25 12.17
CA TRP A 202 12.13 21.27 12.12
C TRP A 202 11.35 21.40 10.81
N PHE A 203 11.00 20.25 10.24
CA PHE A 203 10.16 20.14 9.05
C PHE A 203 9.03 19.15 9.28
N ALA A 204 7.83 19.51 8.84
CA ALA A 204 6.72 18.57 8.69
C ALA A 204 6.85 17.87 7.34
N VAL A 205 6.75 16.55 7.33
CA VAL A 205 6.86 15.71 6.13
C VAL A 205 5.70 14.73 6.03
N GLU A 206 5.23 14.47 4.81
CA GLU A 206 4.16 13.54 4.50
C GLU A 206 4.65 12.37 3.63
N LEU A 207 4.23 11.16 3.99
CA LEU A 207 4.58 9.92 3.29
C LEU A 207 3.34 9.05 3.05
N GLY A 208 3.21 8.53 1.83
CA GLY A 208 2.13 7.61 1.46
C GLY A 208 2.43 6.15 1.79
N GLU A 209 3.71 5.81 1.95
CA GLU A 209 4.18 4.48 2.32
C GLU A 209 4.90 4.49 3.68
N GLY A 210 5.37 3.33 4.12
CA GLY A 210 5.95 3.12 5.44
C GLY A 210 7.05 2.08 5.41
N ARG A 211 8.00 2.22 4.48
CA ARG A 211 9.15 1.31 4.37
C ARG A 211 10.08 1.49 5.56
N ASN A 212 10.95 0.51 5.78
CA ASN A 212 11.91 0.56 6.88
C ASN A 212 12.75 1.85 6.80
N ARG A 213 12.79 2.65 7.87
CA ARG A 213 13.63 3.86 7.99
C ARG A 213 13.48 4.88 6.84
N GLU A 214 12.34 4.90 6.16
CA GLU A 214 12.17 5.61 4.89
C GLU A 214 12.48 7.11 4.96
N VAL A 215 11.90 7.84 5.94
CA VAL A 215 12.19 9.28 6.16
C VAL A 215 13.69 9.51 6.29
N ARG A 216 14.36 8.70 7.12
CA ARG A 216 15.79 8.86 7.39
C ARG A 216 16.63 8.58 6.14
N ARG A 217 16.24 7.57 5.34
CA ARG A 217 16.92 7.24 4.09
C ARG A 217 16.72 8.33 3.02
N LEU A 218 15.52 8.91 2.92
CA LEU A 218 15.23 10.03 2.01
C LEU A 218 16.14 11.22 2.29
N PHE A 219 16.20 11.71 3.52
CA PHE A 219 17.08 12.81 3.89
C PHE A 219 18.57 12.46 3.76
N ALA A 220 18.96 11.22 4.09
CA ALA A 220 20.34 10.79 3.93
C ALA A 220 20.77 10.76 2.44
N ALA A 221 19.88 10.39 1.52
CA ALA A 221 20.16 10.35 0.08
C ALA A 221 20.42 11.75 -0.53
N VAL A 222 19.93 12.81 0.11
CA VAL A 222 20.23 14.21 -0.24
C VAL A 222 21.24 14.85 0.71
N GLY A 223 21.88 14.09 1.60
CA GLY A 223 23.02 14.57 2.39
C GLY A 223 22.68 15.26 3.71
N TYR A 224 21.53 14.95 4.32
CA TYR A 224 21.11 15.49 5.63
C TYR A 224 20.96 14.38 6.67
N ARG A 225 21.23 14.73 7.92
CA ARG A 225 21.06 13.83 9.06
C ARG A 225 19.79 14.17 9.84
N VAL A 226 18.99 13.15 10.12
CA VAL A 226 17.79 13.29 10.96
C VAL A 226 18.15 13.06 12.43
N HIS A 227 18.15 14.12 13.24
CA HIS A 227 18.39 14.04 14.69
C HIS A 227 17.17 13.49 15.43
N ARG A 228 15.99 14.03 15.15
CA ARG A 228 14.71 13.62 15.77
C ARG A 228 13.70 13.30 14.70
N LEU A 229 12.91 12.25 14.94
CA LEU A 229 11.83 11.85 14.05
C LEU A 229 10.60 11.52 14.89
N VAL A 230 9.56 12.33 14.76
CA VAL A 230 8.32 12.21 15.54
C VAL A 230 7.17 11.99 14.58
N ARG A 231 6.47 10.86 14.64
CA ARG A 231 5.24 10.68 13.87
C ARG A 231 4.11 11.48 14.50
N THR A 232 3.68 12.56 13.86
CA THR A 232 2.66 13.47 14.39
C THR A 232 1.25 13.08 13.97
N ALA A 233 1.09 12.34 12.88
CA ALA A 233 -0.19 11.76 12.49
C ALA A 233 -0.06 10.43 11.74
N TYR A 234 -1.12 9.64 11.81
CA TYR A 234 -1.30 8.41 11.06
C TYR A 234 -2.73 8.39 10.50
N GLY A 235 -2.85 8.70 9.23
CA GLY A 235 -4.13 9.01 8.60
C GLY A 235 -4.89 10.09 9.39
N PRO A 236 -6.15 9.84 9.80
CA PRO A 236 -6.95 10.81 10.54
C PRO A 236 -6.54 11.00 12.00
N ILE A 237 -5.66 10.15 12.53
CA ILE A 237 -5.30 10.19 13.96
C ILE A 237 -4.10 11.08 14.15
N THR A 238 -4.20 12.04 15.07
CA THR A 238 -3.13 12.98 15.39
C THR A 238 -2.56 12.73 16.79
N LEU A 239 -1.28 13.08 16.97
CA LEU A 239 -0.58 13.09 18.25
C LEU A 239 -0.99 14.26 19.16
N ALA A 240 -1.73 15.24 18.63
CA ALA A 240 -2.09 16.45 19.36
C ALA A 240 -2.81 16.13 20.69
N GLY A 241 -2.34 16.76 21.77
CA GLY A 241 -2.88 16.56 23.12
C GLY A 241 -2.52 15.22 23.78
N LEU A 242 -1.69 14.37 23.15
CA LEU A 242 -1.23 13.12 23.72
C LEU A 242 0.23 13.24 24.17
N GLU A 243 0.42 13.36 25.49
CA GLU A 243 1.75 13.50 26.11
C GLU A 243 2.61 12.23 25.91
N PRO A 244 3.96 12.33 25.95
CA PRO A 244 4.85 11.16 25.87
C PRO A 244 4.49 10.07 26.86
N ALA A 245 4.55 8.81 26.41
CA ALA A 245 4.12 7.62 27.15
C ALA A 245 2.61 7.54 27.49
N ALA A 246 1.84 8.61 27.26
CA ALA A 246 0.40 8.57 27.43
C ALA A 246 -0.27 7.83 26.27
N TRP A 247 -1.42 7.23 26.58
CA TRP A 247 -2.26 6.49 25.65
C TRP A 247 -3.73 6.82 25.90
N ARG A 248 -4.55 6.60 24.88
CA ARG A 248 -6.00 6.72 24.97
C ARG A 248 -6.70 5.71 24.05
N PRO A 249 -7.93 5.29 24.36
CA PRO A 249 -8.75 4.59 23.38
C PRO A 249 -9.01 5.46 22.16
N LEU A 250 -9.05 4.83 20.99
CA LEU A 250 -9.62 5.43 19.79
C LEU A 250 -11.13 5.45 19.91
N THR A 251 -11.74 6.54 19.45
CA THR A 251 -13.20 6.62 19.31
C THR A 251 -13.68 5.73 18.16
N ALA A 252 -14.97 5.35 18.17
CA ALA A 252 -15.55 4.58 17.07
C ALA A 252 -15.41 5.29 15.71
N ALA A 253 -15.51 6.63 15.69
CA ALA A 253 -15.31 7.43 14.48
C ALA A 253 -13.86 7.36 13.98
N GLU A 254 -12.88 7.42 14.88
CA GLU A 254 -11.45 7.29 14.54
C GLU A 254 -11.11 5.89 14.01
N VAL A 255 -11.67 4.84 14.62
CA VAL A 255 -11.53 3.46 14.15
C VAL A 255 -12.07 3.33 12.74
N ALA A 256 -13.28 3.82 12.46
CA ALA A 256 -13.89 3.78 11.14
C ALA A 256 -13.12 4.64 10.11
N ALA A 257 -12.62 5.81 10.50
CA ALA A 257 -11.87 6.69 9.61
C ALA A 257 -10.55 6.05 9.16
N LEU A 258 -9.90 5.26 10.01
CA LEU A 258 -8.72 4.47 9.64
C LEU A 258 -9.00 3.32 8.66
N GLU A 259 -10.28 2.93 8.48
CA GLU A 259 -10.68 1.90 7.53
C GLU A 259 -11.05 2.43 6.13
N GLY A 260 -11.16 3.76 5.96
CA GLY A 260 -11.48 4.38 4.66
C GLY A 260 -12.04 5.81 4.69
N GLY A 261 -11.79 6.60 5.75
CA GLY A 261 -12.27 7.98 5.87
C GLY A 261 -11.34 9.05 5.26
N PRO A 262 -11.85 10.29 5.02
CA PRO A 262 -11.06 11.41 4.52
C PRO A 262 -9.89 11.75 5.46
N GLN A 263 -8.73 12.04 4.87
CA GLN A 263 -7.46 12.25 5.56
C GLN A 263 -7.24 13.75 5.85
N PRO A 264 -6.82 14.15 7.06
CA PRO A 264 -6.31 15.49 7.33
C PRO A 264 -4.92 15.63 6.68
N THR A 265 -4.90 16.10 5.44
CA THR A 265 -3.69 16.68 4.84
C THR A 265 -3.40 18.01 5.53
N LEU A 266 -2.12 18.40 5.64
CA LEU A 266 -1.75 19.72 6.16
C LEU A 266 -2.65 20.82 5.54
N SER A 267 -3.44 21.48 6.41
CA SER A 267 -4.38 22.54 6.02
C SER A 267 -3.61 23.69 5.39
N THR A 268 -4.05 24.08 4.20
CA THR A 268 -3.37 25.00 3.31
C THR A 268 -3.61 26.45 3.75
N GLU A 269 -2.61 27.10 4.33
CA GLU A 269 -2.44 28.52 4.02
C GLU A 269 -1.94 28.60 2.58
N ALA A 270 -2.77 29.24 1.74
CA ALA A 270 -2.59 29.44 0.31
C ALA A 270 -2.06 28.20 -0.44
N ARG A 271 -2.98 27.26 -0.73
CA ARG A 271 -2.82 26.45 -1.94
C ARG A 271 -2.60 27.46 -3.06
N PRO A 272 -1.50 27.44 -3.83
CA PRO A 272 -1.45 28.26 -5.03
C PRO A 272 -2.70 27.89 -5.80
N ARG A 273 -3.54 28.90 -6.09
CA ARG A 273 -4.66 28.72 -7.01
C ARG A 273 -4.04 28.04 -8.22
N ARG A 274 -4.53 26.84 -8.55
CA ARG A 274 -4.07 26.07 -9.71
C ARG A 274 -3.95 27.06 -10.86
N SER A 275 -2.73 27.30 -11.34
CA SER A 275 -2.56 27.87 -12.66
C SER A 275 -3.22 26.90 -13.62
N SER A 276 -3.84 27.43 -14.66
CA SER A 276 -4.65 26.71 -15.64
C SER A 276 -3.84 25.79 -16.57
N VAL A 277 -2.75 25.16 -16.08
CA VAL A 277 -1.76 24.47 -16.91
C VAL A 277 -1.30 23.10 -16.36
N ASP A 278 -1.58 22.72 -15.11
CA ASP A 278 -1.19 21.38 -14.62
C ASP A 278 -2.29 20.34 -14.88
N GLU A 279 -2.19 19.68 -16.02
CA GLU A 279 -2.99 18.51 -16.41
C GLU A 279 -2.74 17.33 -15.47
N LEU A 280 -3.79 16.78 -14.85
CA LEU A 280 -3.71 15.61 -13.98
C LEU A 280 -3.42 14.35 -14.81
N ARG A 281 -2.30 13.66 -14.56
CA ARG A 281 -1.95 12.40 -15.22
C ARG A 281 -1.86 11.25 -14.22
N ILE A 282 -2.59 10.17 -14.46
CA ILE A 282 -2.63 8.98 -13.60
C ILE A 282 -2.23 7.76 -14.43
N ALA A 283 -1.14 7.11 -14.04
CA ALA A 283 -0.69 5.86 -14.65
C ALA A 283 -1.21 4.65 -13.86
N VAL A 284 -1.80 3.66 -14.54
CA VAL A 284 -2.28 2.40 -13.93
C VAL A 284 -1.56 1.21 -14.56
N ASP A 285 -0.65 0.62 -13.79
CA ASP A 285 0.17 -0.51 -14.21
C ASP A 285 -0.40 -1.87 -13.84
N GLY A 286 -0.13 -2.86 -14.70
CA GLY A 286 -0.34 -4.26 -14.37
C GLY A 286 -0.24 -5.20 -15.55
N THR A 287 -0.14 -6.50 -15.25
CA THR A 287 -0.14 -7.57 -16.26
C THR A 287 -1.47 -7.64 -17.03
N SER A 288 -1.47 -8.29 -18.19
CA SER A 288 -2.70 -8.53 -18.96
C SER A 288 -3.72 -9.31 -18.12
N GLY A 289 -5.00 -8.94 -18.19
CA GLY A 289 -6.08 -9.62 -17.45
C GLY A 289 -6.26 -9.22 -15.98
N SER A 290 -5.44 -8.31 -15.43
CA SER A 290 -5.53 -7.87 -14.03
C SER A 290 -6.74 -6.96 -13.69
N GLY A 291 -7.56 -6.61 -14.68
CA GLY A 291 -8.66 -5.65 -14.52
C GLY A 291 -8.26 -4.18 -14.60
N LYS A 292 -6.99 -3.84 -14.89
CA LYS A 292 -6.49 -2.45 -14.97
C LYS A 292 -7.29 -1.55 -15.91
N SER A 293 -7.70 -2.04 -17.08
CA SER A 293 -8.49 -1.24 -18.04
C SER A 293 -9.92 -0.99 -17.52
N THR A 294 -10.48 -1.90 -16.72
CA THR A 294 -11.79 -1.72 -16.08
C THR A 294 -11.71 -0.68 -14.97
N VAL A 295 -10.71 -0.79 -14.10
CA VAL A 295 -10.50 0.15 -12.98
C VAL A 295 -10.09 1.53 -13.49
N GLY A 296 -9.14 1.60 -14.42
CA GLY A 296 -8.70 2.86 -15.02
C GLY A 296 -9.81 3.59 -15.75
N ARG A 297 -10.71 2.87 -16.43
CA ARG A 297 -11.89 3.47 -17.08
C ARG A 297 -12.90 4.01 -16.07
N ALA A 298 -13.15 3.25 -14.99
CA ALA A 298 -14.03 3.71 -13.92
C ALA A 298 -13.46 4.95 -13.20
N LEU A 299 -12.14 4.99 -13.00
CA LEU A 299 -11.44 6.14 -12.44
C LEU A 299 -11.54 7.37 -13.34
N ALA A 300 -11.22 7.21 -14.64
CA ALA A 300 -11.29 8.26 -15.64
C ALA A 300 -12.68 8.91 -15.68
N HIS A 301 -13.73 8.08 -15.74
CA HIS A 301 -15.11 8.53 -15.71
C HIS A 301 -15.44 9.29 -14.42
N ARG A 302 -14.98 8.81 -13.26
CA ARG A 302 -15.29 9.42 -11.96
C ARG A 302 -14.65 10.80 -11.77
N ILE A 303 -13.48 11.03 -12.36
CA ILE A 303 -12.74 12.29 -12.22
C ILE A 303 -12.87 13.21 -13.45
N GLY A 304 -13.68 12.82 -14.45
CA GLY A 304 -13.82 13.59 -15.69
C GLY A 304 -12.55 13.61 -16.56
N ALA A 305 -11.65 12.64 -16.37
CA ALA A 305 -10.42 12.52 -17.13
C ALA A 305 -10.61 11.65 -18.38
N ARG A 306 -9.74 11.86 -19.35
CA ARG A 306 -9.59 11.03 -20.54
C ARG A 306 -9.00 9.68 -20.17
N PHE A 307 -9.55 8.60 -20.70
CA PHE A 307 -8.94 7.26 -20.60
C PHE A 307 -8.02 7.03 -21.82
N VAL A 308 -6.86 6.41 -21.60
CA VAL A 308 -5.92 5.98 -22.66
C VAL A 308 -5.41 4.57 -22.36
N ASP A 309 -5.67 3.60 -23.24
CA ASP A 309 -5.08 2.26 -23.18
C ASP A 309 -3.83 2.16 -24.07
N THR A 310 -2.65 2.16 -23.44
CA THR A 310 -1.38 2.07 -24.18
C THR A 310 -1.20 0.75 -24.91
N GLY A 311 -1.91 -0.31 -24.52
CA GLY A 311 -1.94 -1.56 -25.27
C GLY A 311 -2.48 -1.37 -26.69
N LEU A 312 -3.41 -0.44 -26.90
CA LEU A 312 -3.91 -0.09 -28.23
C LEU A 312 -2.88 0.69 -29.05
N LEU A 313 -2.06 1.52 -28.40
CA LEU A 313 -0.97 2.24 -29.09
C LEU A 313 0.10 1.28 -29.61
N TYR A 314 0.52 0.31 -28.78
CA TYR A 314 1.48 -0.72 -29.21
C TYR A 314 0.92 -1.60 -30.33
N ARG A 315 -0.39 -1.91 -30.31
CA ARG A 315 -1.06 -2.60 -31.41
C ARG A 315 -1.09 -1.78 -32.70
N ALA A 316 -1.26 -0.45 -32.61
CA ALA A 316 -1.22 0.42 -33.78
C ALA A 316 0.19 0.50 -34.40
N VAL A 317 1.25 0.58 -33.57
CA VAL A 317 2.63 0.45 -34.06
C VAL A 317 2.84 -0.91 -34.72
N THR A 318 2.37 -1.98 -34.08
CA THR A 318 2.50 -3.34 -34.62
C THR A 318 1.81 -3.48 -35.98
N LEU A 319 0.62 -2.89 -36.15
CA LEU A 319 -0.05 -2.84 -37.45
C LEU A 319 0.82 -2.13 -38.50
N ALA A 320 1.36 -0.96 -38.18
CA ALA A 320 2.22 -0.21 -39.11
C ALA A 320 3.47 -1.00 -39.51
N VAL A 321 4.10 -1.69 -38.56
CA VAL A 321 5.28 -2.55 -38.79
C VAL A 321 4.94 -3.68 -39.77
N LEU A 322 3.82 -4.37 -39.54
CA LEU A 322 3.38 -5.47 -40.38
C LEU A 322 2.99 -4.99 -41.79
N GLU A 323 2.28 -3.85 -41.91
CA GLU A 323 1.93 -3.27 -43.21
C GLU A 323 3.16 -2.78 -43.99
N ALA A 324 4.22 -2.34 -43.30
CA ALA A 324 5.48 -1.92 -43.90
C ALA A 324 6.43 -3.08 -44.23
N GLY A 325 6.08 -4.33 -43.87
CA GLY A 325 6.93 -5.49 -44.08
C GLY A 325 8.24 -5.47 -43.28
N ILE A 326 8.27 -4.73 -42.16
CA ILE A 326 9.44 -4.65 -41.26
C ILE A 326 9.40 -5.85 -40.31
N ASP A 327 10.55 -6.49 -40.09
CA ASP A 327 10.68 -7.55 -39.09
C ASP A 327 10.37 -7.00 -37.68
N PRO A 328 9.37 -7.53 -36.96
CA PRO A 328 9.05 -7.13 -35.60
C PRO A 328 10.20 -7.28 -34.59
N ALA A 329 11.23 -8.08 -34.91
CA ALA A 329 12.43 -8.25 -34.08
C ALA A 329 13.53 -7.20 -34.36
N ASP A 330 13.44 -6.41 -35.43
CA ASP A 330 14.37 -5.32 -35.74
C ASP A 330 13.97 -4.05 -34.96
N GLY A 331 14.37 -4.02 -33.68
CA GLY A 331 14.12 -2.91 -32.77
C GLY A 331 14.43 -1.53 -33.35
N PRO A 332 15.62 -1.29 -33.94
CA PRO A 332 15.95 -0.02 -34.58
C PRO A 332 15.05 0.36 -35.76
N ALA A 333 14.71 -0.59 -36.64
CA ALA A 333 13.80 -0.31 -37.76
C ALA A 333 12.37 -0.01 -37.28
N VAL A 334 11.89 -0.78 -36.30
CA VAL A 334 10.58 -0.55 -35.67
C VAL A 334 10.54 0.80 -34.95
N ALA A 335 11.61 1.19 -34.25
CA ALA A 335 11.69 2.48 -33.58
C ALA A 335 11.67 3.66 -34.58
N ARG A 336 12.42 3.56 -35.69
CA ARG A 336 12.40 4.56 -36.77
C ARG A 336 11.00 4.69 -37.39
N LEU A 337 10.34 3.58 -37.70
CA LEU A 337 8.98 3.60 -38.23
C LEU A 337 8.00 4.21 -37.21
N THR A 338 8.13 3.87 -35.93
CA THR A 338 7.30 4.41 -34.85
C THR A 338 7.40 5.94 -34.78
N GLN A 339 8.61 6.50 -34.89
CA GLN A 339 8.84 7.95 -34.89
C GLN A 339 8.23 8.66 -36.12
N GLN A 340 8.20 7.98 -37.26
CA GLN A 340 7.64 8.50 -38.51
C GLN A 340 6.11 8.30 -38.62
N THR A 341 5.55 7.38 -37.83
CA THR A 341 4.13 7.04 -37.87
C THR A 341 3.33 8.00 -36.99
N ARG A 342 2.39 8.72 -37.60
CA ARG A 342 1.50 9.64 -36.88
C ARG A 342 0.34 8.89 -36.24
N ILE A 343 0.52 8.40 -35.01
CA ILE A 343 -0.52 7.73 -34.23
C ILE A 343 -1.28 8.76 -33.38
N ARG A 344 -2.62 8.72 -33.40
CA ARG A 344 -3.48 9.59 -32.59
C ARG A 344 -4.62 8.81 -31.96
N VAL A 345 -4.92 9.07 -30.69
CA VAL A 345 -6.13 8.55 -30.03
C VAL A 345 -7.17 9.66 -30.01
N ARG A 346 -8.44 9.31 -30.23
CA ARG A 346 -9.59 10.20 -30.12
C ARG A 346 -10.69 9.54 -29.29
N PRO A 347 -11.53 10.31 -28.58
CA PRO A 347 -12.77 9.78 -28.01
C PRO A 347 -13.65 9.23 -29.14
N ALA A 348 -14.29 8.07 -28.94
CA ALA A 348 -15.27 7.58 -29.91
C ALA A 348 -16.49 8.53 -29.97
N ASN A 349 -16.91 8.88 -31.18
CA ASN A 349 -18.12 9.68 -31.39
C ASN A 349 -19.36 8.89 -30.91
N GLY A 350 -20.25 9.52 -30.13
CA GLY A 350 -21.60 9.01 -29.87
C GLY A 350 -21.85 8.33 -28.51
N GLY A 351 -21.11 8.67 -27.44
CA GLY A 351 -21.50 8.30 -26.07
C GLY A 351 -21.35 6.82 -25.71
N ARG A 352 -20.80 5.98 -26.59
CA ARG A 352 -20.34 4.63 -26.23
C ARG A 352 -18.89 4.70 -25.79
N SER A 353 -18.61 4.24 -24.58
CA SER A 353 -17.28 4.16 -23.97
C SER A 353 -16.29 3.41 -24.86
N GLY A 354 -15.49 4.12 -25.64
CA GLY A 354 -14.48 3.55 -26.54
C GLY A 354 -13.47 4.59 -27.01
N GLU A 355 -12.26 4.13 -27.37
CA GLU A 355 -11.18 4.93 -27.94
C GLU A 355 -11.07 4.63 -29.43
N GLN A 356 -10.94 5.67 -30.26
CA GLN A 356 -10.58 5.55 -31.68
C GLN A 356 -9.08 5.78 -31.84
N VAL A 357 -8.38 4.83 -32.44
CA VAL A 357 -6.96 4.93 -32.75
C VAL A 357 -6.78 5.14 -34.25
N MET A 358 -6.07 6.22 -34.58
CA MET A 358 -5.83 6.67 -35.94
C MET A 358 -4.36 6.52 -36.29
N ILE A 359 -4.07 6.00 -37.49
CA ILE A 359 -2.77 6.12 -38.14
C ILE A 359 -2.93 7.09 -39.30
N GLY A 360 -2.30 8.27 -39.21
CA GLY A 360 -2.54 9.37 -40.14
C GLY A 360 -4.00 9.84 -40.11
N ARG A 361 -4.77 9.53 -41.16
CA ARG A 361 -6.21 9.81 -41.28
C ARG A 361 -7.09 8.56 -41.22
N ARG A 362 -6.50 7.36 -41.14
CA ARG A 362 -7.22 6.08 -41.15
C ARG A 362 -7.56 5.66 -39.72
N ASP A 363 -8.83 5.35 -39.47
CA ASP A 363 -9.25 4.67 -38.23
C ASP A 363 -8.84 3.20 -38.33
N VAL A 364 -7.92 2.80 -37.45
CA VAL A 364 -7.39 1.43 -37.40
C VAL A 364 -7.95 0.64 -36.23
N THR A 365 -8.79 1.23 -35.38
CA THR A 365 -9.40 0.60 -34.20
C THR A 365 -9.99 -0.77 -34.48
N PRO A 366 -10.72 -1.01 -35.59
CA PRO A 366 -11.29 -2.33 -35.89
C PRO A 366 -10.22 -3.41 -36.11
N LEU A 367 -9.05 -3.01 -36.62
CA LEU A 367 -7.96 -3.90 -37.00
C LEU A 367 -7.09 -4.28 -35.80
N LEU A 368 -7.01 -3.42 -34.77
CA LEU A 368 -6.07 -3.59 -33.64
C LEU A 368 -6.29 -4.86 -32.79
N ARG A 369 -7.40 -5.58 -33.00
CA ARG A 369 -7.73 -6.84 -32.31
C ARG A 369 -7.48 -8.08 -33.16
N GLU A 370 -6.92 -7.91 -34.36
CA GLU A 370 -6.56 -9.05 -35.20
C GLU A 370 -5.50 -9.94 -34.54
N PRO A 371 -5.66 -11.28 -34.57
CA PRO A 371 -4.74 -12.20 -33.89
C PRO A 371 -3.29 -12.09 -34.35
N THR A 372 -3.07 -11.68 -35.61
CA THR A 372 -1.74 -11.44 -36.19
C THR A 372 -1.01 -10.30 -35.45
N ILE A 373 -1.71 -9.22 -35.15
CA ILE A 373 -1.19 -8.08 -34.40
C ILE A 373 -0.96 -8.47 -32.94
N GLU A 374 -1.93 -9.13 -32.29
CA GLU A 374 -1.81 -9.51 -30.88
C GLU A 374 -0.60 -10.40 -30.60
N ARG A 375 -0.26 -11.30 -31.54
CA ARG A 375 0.91 -12.18 -31.41
C ARG A 375 2.25 -11.45 -31.57
N ALA A 376 2.30 -10.36 -32.33
CA ALA A 376 3.55 -9.63 -32.60
C ALA A 376 3.86 -8.53 -31.57
N VAL A 377 2.84 -8.02 -30.84
CA VAL A 377 3.00 -6.98 -29.81
C VAL A 377 4.04 -7.32 -28.73
N PRO A 378 4.12 -8.54 -28.18
CA PRO A 378 5.13 -8.88 -27.17
C PRO A 378 6.57 -8.69 -27.66
N THR A 379 6.86 -9.07 -28.91
CA THR A 379 8.18 -8.89 -29.53
C THR A 379 8.52 -7.41 -29.63
N ILE A 380 7.59 -6.61 -30.17
CA ILE A 380 7.77 -5.17 -30.39
C ILE A 380 7.95 -4.40 -29.07
N SER A 381 7.11 -4.69 -28.07
CA SER A 381 7.13 -3.98 -26.77
C SER A 381 8.37 -4.27 -25.92
N GLN A 382 9.10 -5.36 -26.20
CA GLN A 382 10.32 -5.73 -25.49
C GLN A 382 11.53 -4.90 -25.91
N HIS A 383 11.53 -4.30 -27.11
CA HIS A 383 12.62 -3.44 -27.56
C HIS A 383 12.64 -2.10 -26.80
N ALA A 384 13.76 -1.80 -26.14
CA ALA A 384 13.92 -0.57 -25.36
C ALA A 384 13.79 0.70 -26.24
N GLU A 385 14.32 0.65 -27.46
CA GLU A 385 14.27 1.74 -28.44
C GLU A 385 12.84 2.05 -28.89
N VAL A 386 12.01 1.01 -29.04
CA VAL A 386 10.59 1.15 -29.38
C VAL A 386 9.82 1.77 -28.23
N ARG A 387 10.09 1.33 -26.98
CA ARG A 387 9.50 1.97 -25.79
C ARG A 387 9.87 3.45 -25.70
N ALA A 388 11.13 3.80 -26.01
CA ALA A 388 11.59 5.19 -26.04
C ALA A 388 10.87 6.02 -27.13
N ALA A 389 10.69 5.46 -28.33
CA ALA A 389 9.93 6.11 -29.41
C ALA A 389 8.44 6.31 -29.05
N MET A 390 7.85 5.36 -28.32
CA MET A 390 6.47 5.41 -27.86
C MET A 390 6.18 6.50 -26.83
N LEU A 391 7.19 6.97 -26.10
CA LEU A 391 7.04 8.06 -25.12
C LEU A 391 6.44 9.31 -25.75
N ALA A 392 6.85 9.66 -26.97
CA ALA A 392 6.34 10.84 -27.67
C ALA A 392 4.85 10.69 -28.01
N VAL A 393 4.43 9.50 -28.46
CA VAL A 393 3.04 9.17 -28.79
C VAL A 393 2.17 9.16 -27.53
N GLN A 394 2.66 8.56 -26.45
CA GLN A 394 1.96 8.50 -25.16
C GLN A 394 1.81 9.89 -24.55
N ARG A 395 2.87 10.70 -24.57
CA ARG A 395 2.82 12.10 -24.10
C ARG A 395 1.84 12.93 -24.93
N ASP A 396 1.84 12.79 -26.25
CA ASP A 396 0.89 13.51 -27.11
C ASP A 396 -0.57 13.08 -26.85
N ALA A 397 -0.81 11.79 -26.57
CA ALA A 397 -2.12 11.28 -26.20
C ALA A 397 -2.63 11.83 -24.85
N ALA A 398 -1.72 12.24 -23.96
CA ALA A 398 -2.00 12.79 -22.64
C ALA A 398 -1.95 14.34 -22.57
N ARG A 399 -1.72 15.03 -23.70
CA ARG A 399 -1.71 16.50 -23.75
C ARG A 399 -3.12 17.08 -23.81
N GLY A 400 -3.30 18.22 -23.17
CA GLY A 400 -4.44 19.13 -23.27
C GLY A 400 -5.56 18.88 -22.26
N GLN A 401 -5.56 17.76 -21.54
CA GLN A 401 -6.63 17.36 -20.61
C GLN A 401 -6.13 16.36 -19.56
N ASP A 402 -6.81 16.31 -18.41
CA ASP A 402 -6.61 15.29 -17.38
C ASP A 402 -6.74 13.89 -18.00
N THR A 403 -5.80 12.99 -17.71
CA THR A 403 -5.66 11.68 -18.37
C THR A 403 -5.38 10.56 -17.37
N VAL A 404 -6.12 9.45 -17.49
CA VAL A 404 -5.81 8.16 -16.87
C VAL A 404 -5.29 7.23 -17.96
N MET A 405 -4.04 6.83 -17.84
CA MET A 405 -3.37 5.98 -18.80
C MET A 405 -3.11 4.60 -18.21
N VAL A 406 -3.45 3.54 -18.94
CA VAL A 406 -3.25 2.16 -18.50
C VAL A 406 -2.28 1.43 -19.42
N GLY A 407 -1.44 0.56 -18.85
CA GLY A 407 -0.41 -0.09 -19.63
C GLY A 407 0.32 -1.20 -18.91
N ARG A 408 1.32 -1.73 -19.60
CA ARG A 408 2.37 -2.55 -19.01
C ARG A 408 3.58 -1.62 -18.89
N ASP A 409 3.98 -1.31 -17.66
CA ASP A 409 5.15 -0.47 -17.34
C ASP A 409 4.98 1.02 -17.71
N ILE A 410 3.77 1.57 -17.58
CA ILE A 410 3.40 2.97 -17.85
C ILE A 410 3.79 3.95 -16.74
N GLY A 411 3.94 3.48 -15.50
CA GLY A 411 4.27 4.29 -14.33
C GLY A 411 5.69 4.86 -14.33
N THR A 412 6.55 4.42 -15.26
CA THR A 412 7.90 4.97 -15.46
C THR A 412 7.95 6.07 -16.54
N VAL A 413 6.80 6.41 -17.15
CA VAL A 413 6.74 7.14 -18.43
C VAL A 413 5.80 8.35 -18.44
N VAL A 414 4.70 8.31 -17.68
CA VAL A 414 3.60 9.31 -17.72
C VAL A 414 3.65 10.27 -16.54
#